data_AF-A0A550H1K5-F1
#
_entry.id   AF-A0A550H1K5-F1
#
_cell.length_a   1.000
_cell.length_b   1.000
_cell.length_c   1.000
_cell.angle_alpha   90.00
_cell.angle_beta   90.00
_cell.angle_gamma   90.00
#
_symmetry.space_group_name_H-M   'P 1'
#
loop_
_entity.id
_entity.type
_entity.pdbx_description
1 polymer ?
#
loop_
_entity_poly.entity_id
_entity_poly.type
_entity_poly.pdbx_seq_one_letter_code
_entity_poly.pdbx_strand_id
1 'polypeptide(L)'
;MKINLRIWYDACTGKHIRYGATIAKCFRKSGHEVILTTREHPDTLALASMVGEQPTIVGKYQPSSLSSRLEESANRIIQFSKMFKDNPPDIAIAHQSVELCRTAFGLGIPIILTADTPHARAVTKLAI
;
A
#
# COMPACT_ATOMS: atom_id res chain seq x y z
N MET A 1 -23.36 -17.15 -5.10
CA MET A 1 -23.12 -15.69 -5.20
C MET A 1 -21.67 -15.47 -5.58
N LYS A 2 -21.37 -14.60 -6.54
CA LYS A 2 -20.00 -14.07 -6.70
C LYS A 2 -19.76 -13.07 -5.57
N ILE A 3 -18.68 -13.26 -4.81
CA ILE A 3 -18.25 -12.30 -3.79
C ILE A 3 -17.58 -11.13 -4.52
N ASN A 4 -18.02 -9.91 -4.26
CA ASN A 4 -17.30 -8.69 -4.66
C ASN A 4 -16.57 -8.16 -3.42
N LEU A 5 -15.26 -7.98 -3.52
CA LEU A 5 -14.40 -7.56 -2.40
C LEU A 5 -13.75 -6.23 -2.77
N ARG A 6 -13.50 -5.41 -1.76
CA ARG A 6 -12.73 -4.17 -1.83
C ARG A 6 -11.32 -4.45 -1.31
N ILE A 7 -10.36 -4.46 -2.22
CA ILE A 7 -8.99 -4.92 -1.94
C ILE A 7 -8.07 -3.71 -1.97
N TRP A 8 -7.41 -3.45 -0.85
CA TRP A 8 -6.41 -2.39 -0.76
C TRP A 8 -5.01 -2.95 -1.00
N TYR A 9 -4.28 -2.42 -1.97
CA TYR A 9 -2.86 -2.68 -2.18
C TYR A 9 -2.06 -1.38 -2.08
N ASP A 10 -0.95 -1.38 -1.34
CA ASP A 10 -0.09 -0.21 -1.21
C ASP A 10 1.31 -0.41 -1.80
N ALA A 11 1.71 0.51 -2.68
CA ALA A 11 2.96 0.47 -3.40
C ALA A 11 3.94 1.55 -2.92
N CYS A 12 4.85 1.18 -2.01
CA CYS A 12 5.87 2.10 -1.48
C CYS A 12 7.04 2.41 -2.42
N THR A 13 7.23 1.61 -3.49
CA THR A 13 8.34 1.70 -4.45
C THR A 13 7.89 1.27 -5.85
N GLY A 14 8.70 1.56 -6.87
CA GLY A 14 8.46 1.14 -8.25
C GLY A 14 8.30 -0.36 -8.43
N LYS A 15 9.09 -1.18 -7.72
CA LYS A 15 8.91 -2.64 -7.74
C LYS A 15 7.53 -3.05 -7.20
N HIS A 16 7.04 -2.36 -6.17
CA HIS A 16 5.71 -2.64 -5.63
C HIS A 16 4.61 -2.23 -6.61
N ILE A 17 4.80 -1.19 -7.42
CA ILE A 17 3.87 -0.81 -8.49
C ILE A 17 3.74 -1.94 -9.53
N ARG A 18 4.86 -2.53 -9.98
CA ARG A 18 4.81 -3.64 -10.96
C ARG A 18 4.05 -4.86 -10.42
N TYR A 19 4.31 -5.24 -9.17
CA TYR A 19 3.56 -6.31 -8.50
C TYR A 19 2.08 -5.94 -8.33
N GLY A 20 1.82 -4.74 -7.78
CA GLY A 20 0.49 -4.24 -7.51
C GLY A 20 -0.39 -4.14 -8.74
N ALA A 21 0.14 -3.67 -9.88
CA ALA A 21 -0.58 -3.60 -11.15
C ALA A 21 -1.04 -4.98 -11.64
N THR A 22 -0.17 -5.98 -11.52
CA THR A 22 -0.50 -7.37 -11.93
C THR A 22 -1.59 -7.95 -11.02
N ILE A 23 -1.43 -7.78 -9.71
CA ILE A 23 -2.40 -8.24 -8.70
C ILE A 23 -3.75 -7.54 -8.91
N ALA A 24 -3.75 -6.22 -9.08
CA ALA A 24 -4.92 -5.39 -9.31
C ALA A 24 -5.68 -5.84 -10.57
N LYS A 25 -4.96 -6.08 -11.67
CA LYS A 25 -5.55 -6.59 -12.92
C LYS A 25 -6.24 -7.93 -12.73
N CYS A 26 -5.64 -8.86 -11.97
CA CYS A 26 -6.25 -10.16 -11.67
C CYS A 26 -7.55 -10.01 -10.87
N PHE A 27 -7.54 -9.20 -9.79
CA PHE A 27 -8.73 -8.98 -8.97
C PHE A 27 -9.86 -8.27 -9.71
N ARG A 28 -9.53 -7.23 -10.49
CA ARG A 28 -10.50 -6.52 -11.34
C ARG A 28 -11.15 -7.46 -12.36
N LYS A 29 -10.37 -8.35 -13.00
CA LYS A 29 -10.91 -9.38 -13.93
C LYS A 29 -11.85 -10.37 -13.25
N SER A 30 -11.61 -10.67 -11.97
CA SER A 30 -12.48 -11.55 -11.17
C SER A 30 -13.74 -10.84 -10.65
N GLY A 31 -13.87 -9.52 -10.85
CA GLY A 31 -15.02 -8.72 -10.46
C GLY A 31 -14.91 -8.07 -9.09
N HIS A 32 -13.69 -7.90 -8.56
CA HIS A 32 -13.43 -7.21 -7.29
C HIS A 32 -13.01 -5.74 -7.52
N GLU A 33 -13.29 -4.88 -6.54
CA GLU A 33 -12.79 -3.51 -6.49
C GLU A 33 -11.36 -3.50 -5.95
N VAL A 34 -10.47 -2.70 -6.56
CA VAL A 34 -9.09 -2.55 -6.11
C VAL A 34 -8.78 -1.09 -5.85
N ILE A 35 -8.39 -0.81 -4.60
CA ILE A 35 -7.86 0.47 -4.14
C ILE A 35 -6.34 0.35 -4.20
N LEU A 36 -5.74 0.95 -5.23
CA LEU A 36 -4.28 0.97 -5.38
C LEU A 36 -3.76 2.30 -4.84
N THR A 37 -2.95 2.26 -3.78
CA THR A 37 -2.31 3.46 -3.21
C THR A 37 -0.81 3.45 -3.46
N THR A 38 -0.23 4.64 -3.52
CA THR A 38 1.22 4.85 -3.59
C THR A 38 1.61 6.05 -2.73
N ARG A 39 2.88 6.43 -2.78
CA ARG A 39 3.39 7.70 -2.25
C ARG A 39 4.21 8.39 -3.33
N GLU A 40 4.43 9.69 -3.18
CA GLU A 40 5.42 10.39 -3.99
C GLU A 40 6.79 9.76 -3.72
N HIS A 41 7.31 9.02 -4.69
CA HIS A 41 8.60 8.36 -4.64
C HIS A 41 9.23 8.47 -6.03
N PRO A 42 10.58 8.56 -6.15
CA PRO A 42 11.24 8.88 -7.43
C PRO A 42 10.84 8.00 -8.62
N ASP A 43 10.40 6.77 -8.39
CA ASP A 43 10.07 5.80 -9.44
C ASP A 43 8.58 5.40 -9.52
N THR A 44 7.75 5.70 -8.51
CA THR A 44 6.41 5.10 -8.41
C THR A 44 5.46 5.65 -9.46
N LEU A 45 5.43 6.97 -9.64
CA LEU A 45 4.50 7.64 -10.55
C LEU A 45 4.83 7.34 -12.02
N ALA A 46 6.11 7.40 -12.37
CA ALA A 46 6.58 7.05 -13.71
C ALA A 46 6.27 5.58 -14.05
N LEU A 47 6.52 4.66 -13.12
CA LEU A 47 6.19 3.25 -13.32
C LEU A 47 4.69 2.99 -13.36
N ALA A 48 3.89 3.68 -12.55
CA ALA A 48 2.43 3.56 -12.60
C ALA A 48 1.90 3.95 -13.99
N SER A 49 2.38 5.06 -14.54
CA SER A 49 2.05 5.51 -15.89
C SER A 49 2.45 4.47 -16.94
N MET A 50 3.67 3.94 -16.87
CA MET A 50 4.17 2.92 -17.82
C MET A 50 3.33 1.63 -17.81
N VAL A 51 2.77 1.23 -16.67
CA VAL A 51 1.94 0.02 -16.56
C VAL A 51 0.44 0.30 -16.67
N GLY A 52 0.05 1.55 -16.97
CA GLY A 52 -1.35 1.94 -17.17
C GLY A 52 -2.18 1.99 -15.88
N GLU A 53 -1.55 2.19 -14.73
CA GLU A 53 -2.24 2.34 -13.44
C GLU A 53 -2.31 3.81 -13.01
N GLN A 54 -3.37 4.17 -12.29
CA GLN A 54 -3.55 5.47 -11.67
C GLN A 54 -3.78 5.32 -10.16
N PRO A 55 -2.72 5.03 -9.39
CA PRO A 55 -2.84 4.85 -7.94
C PRO A 55 -3.18 6.16 -7.24
N THR A 56 -3.93 6.08 -6.13
CA THR A 56 -4.11 7.21 -5.21
C THR A 56 -2.78 7.53 -4.54
N ILE A 57 -2.30 8.75 -4.71
CA ILE A 57 -1.05 9.22 -4.10
C ILE A 57 -1.35 9.66 -2.66
N VAL A 58 -0.72 9.01 -1.68
CA VAL A 58 -0.90 9.28 -0.26
C VAL A 58 0.47 9.43 0.40
N GLY A 59 0.77 10.64 0.85
CA GLY A 59 2.07 11.01 1.43
C GLY A 59 3.24 10.97 0.43
N LYS A 60 4.46 11.10 0.97
CA LYS A 60 5.70 11.15 0.21
C LYS A 60 6.82 10.36 0.87
N TYR A 61 7.81 9.99 0.08
CA TYR A 61 9.06 9.41 0.55
C TYR A 61 10.08 10.51 0.85
N GLN A 62 10.40 10.70 2.13
CA GLN A 62 11.40 11.70 2.55
C GLN A 62 12.50 11.07 3.43
N PRO A 63 13.57 10.55 2.82
CA PRO A 63 14.65 9.87 3.54
C PRO A 63 15.74 10.82 4.10
N SER A 64 15.52 12.13 4.11
CA SER A 64 16.54 13.12 4.52
C SER A 64 17.02 12.97 5.96
N SER A 65 16.18 12.49 6.88
CA SER A 65 16.55 12.17 8.26
C SER A 65 15.73 11.00 8.84
N LEU A 66 16.05 10.57 10.06
CA LEU A 66 15.20 9.63 10.79
C LEU A 66 13.87 10.27 11.20
N SER A 67 13.89 11.53 11.65
CA SER A 67 12.67 12.26 12.03
C SER A 67 11.75 12.48 10.84
N SER A 68 12.28 12.89 9.68
CA SER A 68 11.47 13.11 8.47
C SER A 68 10.78 11.83 8.01
N ARG A 69 11.48 10.69 8.06
CA ARG A 69 10.90 9.39 7.72
C ARG A 69 9.78 9.00 8.68
N LEU A 70 9.99 9.22 9.97
CA LEU A 70 8.98 8.92 10.99
C LEU A 70 7.75 9.83 10.83
N GLU A 71 7.95 11.13 10.64
CA GLU A 71 6.89 12.11 10.44
C GLU A 71 6.07 11.82 9.18
N GLU A 72 6.72 11.58 8.04
CA GLU A 72 6.00 11.22 6.80
C GLU A 72 5.26 9.89 6.91
N SER A 73 5.84 8.90 7.60
CA SER A 73 5.17 7.63 7.88
C SER A 73 3.91 7.84 8.76
N ALA A 74 4.02 8.63 9.83
CA ALA A 74 2.90 8.99 10.69
C ALA A 74 1.81 9.77 9.94
N ASN A 75 2.19 10.77 9.14
CA ASN A 75 1.28 11.54 8.30
C ASN A 75 0.50 10.64 7.34
N ARG A 76 1.20 9.68 6.72
CA ARG A 76 0.58 8.72 5.79
C ARG A 76 -0.39 7.78 6.49
N ILE A 77 -0.07 7.31 7.70
CA ILE A 77 -1.00 6.53 8.54
C ILE A 77 -2.25 7.34 8.88
N ILE A 78 -2.11 8.62 9.25
CA ILE A 78 -3.26 9.51 9.53
C ILE A 78 -4.12 9.68 8.27
N GLN A 79 -3.51 9.86 7.10
CA GLN A 79 -4.23 9.97 5.83
C GLN A 79 -4.99 8.68 5.49
N PHE A 80 -4.36 7.51 5.62
CA PHE A 80 -5.06 6.23 5.42
C PHE A 80 -6.18 6.01 6.44
N SER A 81 -5.96 6.36 7.70
CA SER A 81 -6.99 6.28 8.74
C SER A 81 -8.23 7.11 8.39
N LYS A 82 -8.03 8.32 7.85
CA LYS A 82 -9.12 9.16 7.34
C LYS A 82 -9.77 8.59 6.09
N MET A 83 -8.96 8.10 5.14
CA MET A 83 -9.42 7.53 3.87
C MET A 83 -10.35 6.32 4.07
N PHE A 84 -10.07 5.50 5.08
CA PHE A 84 -10.80 4.25 5.33
C PHE A 84 -11.76 4.32 6.52
N LYS A 85 -11.98 5.50 7.11
CA LYS A 85 -12.80 5.68 8.30
C LYS A 85 -14.23 5.17 8.12
N ASP A 86 -14.89 5.62 7.06
CA ASP A 86 -16.32 5.36 6.85
C ASP A 86 -16.59 4.21 5.86
N ASN A 87 -15.56 3.80 5.10
CA ASN A 87 -15.68 2.77 4.08
C ASN A 87 -14.37 1.98 3.91
N PRO A 88 -14.02 1.11 4.88
CA PRO A 88 -12.78 0.36 4.86
C PRO A 88 -12.78 -0.70 3.73
N PRO A 89 -11.59 -1.13 3.27
CA PRO A 89 -11.45 -2.31 2.42
C PRO A 89 -11.75 -3.59 3.22
N ASP A 90 -12.19 -4.63 2.52
CA ASP A 90 -12.40 -5.96 3.11
C ASP A 90 -11.09 -6.68 3.44
N ILE A 91 -10.02 -6.34 2.70
CA ILE A 91 -8.70 -6.93 2.85
C ILE A 91 -7.61 -5.98 2.39
N ALA A 92 -6.47 -6.00 3.07
CA ALA A 92 -5.28 -5.24 2.72
C ALA A 92 -4.15 -6.19 2.29
N ILE A 93 -3.46 -5.84 1.22
CA ILE A 93 -2.34 -6.60 0.65
C ILE A 93 -1.09 -5.72 0.71
N ALA A 94 -0.11 -6.17 1.49
CA ALA A 94 1.16 -5.49 1.66
C ALA A 94 2.29 -6.26 0.96
N HIS A 95 3.17 -5.52 0.29
CA HIS A 95 4.52 -5.99 0.02
C HIS A 95 5.49 -5.27 0.96
N GLN A 96 5.49 -5.68 2.23
CA GLN A 96 6.21 -5.01 3.32
C GLN A 96 5.93 -3.49 3.42
N SER A 97 4.69 -3.05 3.18
CA SER A 97 4.27 -1.66 3.42
C SER A 97 3.94 -1.45 4.90
N VAL A 98 4.82 -0.76 5.61
CA VAL A 98 4.67 -0.50 7.06
C VAL A 98 3.42 0.31 7.36
N GLU A 99 3.17 1.37 6.59
CA GLU A 99 2.03 2.26 6.85
C GLU A 99 0.69 1.57 6.56
N LEU A 100 0.63 0.72 5.53
CA LEU A 100 -0.53 -0.13 5.29
C LEU A 100 -0.74 -1.10 6.45
N CYS A 101 0.29 -1.84 6.85
CA CYS A 101 0.19 -2.83 7.92
C CYS A 101 -0.28 -2.18 9.23
N ARG A 102 0.31 -1.04 9.60
CA ARG A 102 -0.07 -0.33 10.82
C ARG A 102 -1.51 0.17 10.77
N THR A 103 -1.96 0.69 9.62
CA THR A 103 -3.31 1.21 9.46
C THR A 103 -4.34 0.08 9.45
N ALA A 104 -4.11 -0.95 8.63
CA ALA A 104 -4.99 -2.10 8.52
C ALA A 104 -5.16 -2.80 9.87
N PHE A 105 -4.06 -3.02 10.61
CA PHE A 105 -4.11 -3.57 11.95
C PHE A 105 -4.93 -2.69 12.92
N GLY A 106 -4.72 -1.37 12.88
CA GLY A 106 -5.44 -0.44 13.74
C GLY A 106 -6.94 -0.33 13.44
N LEU A 107 -7.35 -0.59 12.19
CA LEU A 107 -8.74 -0.55 11.76
C LEU A 107 -9.43 -1.92 11.72
N GLY A 108 -8.74 -2.99 12.14
CA GLY A 108 -9.28 -4.35 12.11
C GLY A 108 -9.43 -4.95 10.71
N ILE A 109 -8.69 -4.45 9.72
CA ILE A 109 -8.70 -4.94 8.33
C ILE A 109 -7.75 -6.14 8.23
N PRO A 110 -8.19 -7.30 7.72
CA PRO A 110 -7.33 -8.45 7.48
C PRO A 110 -6.15 -8.13 6.54
N ILE A 111 -4.96 -8.63 6.87
CA ILE A 111 -3.73 -8.35 6.11
C ILE A 111 -3.21 -9.64 5.46
N ILE A 112 -2.99 -9.59 4.14
CA ILE A 112 -2.11 -10.52 3.43
C ILE A 112 -0.77 -9.80 3.24
N LEU A 113 0.29 -10.38 3.80
CA LEU A 113 1.63 -9.81 3.69
C LEU A 113 2.51 -10.70 2.81
N THR A 114 3.21 -10.05 1.89
CA THR A 114 4.27 -10.64 1.07
C THR A 114 5.59 -9.92 1.35
N ALA A 115 6.70 -10.65 1.25
CA ALA A 115 8.04 -10.14 1.48
C ALA A 115 9.04 -10.83 0.55
N ASP A 116 9.97 -10.06 -0.02
CA ASP A 116 11.02 -10.53 -0.92
C ASP A 116 12.44 -10.20 -0.41
N THR A 117 12.55 -9.47 0.70
CA THR A 117 13.81 -8.91 1.17
C THR A 117 14.00 -9.21 2.67
N PRO A 118 14.47 -10.41 3.04
CA PRO A 118 14.64 -10.79 4.45
C PRO A 118 15.70 -9.94 5.18
N HIS A 119 16.58 -9.29 4.44
CA HIS A 119 17.61 -8.40 4.98
C HIS A 119 17.08 -7.01 5.39
N ALA A 120 15.84 -6.66 5.04
CA ALA A 120 15.23 -5.36 5.34
C ALA A 120 14.76 -5.25 6.81
N ARG A 121 15.67 -5.46 7.77
CA ARG A 121 15.38 -5.66 9.19
C ARG A 121 14.43 -4.64 9.81
N ALA A 122 14.56 -3.35 9.48
CA ALA A 122 13.70 -2.30 10.01
C ALA A 122 12.24 -2.46 9.55
N VAL A 123 12.05 -2.70 8.25
CA VAL A 123 10.71 -2.88 7.64
C VAL A 123 10.10 -4.19 8.12
N THR A 124 10.88 -5.27 8.13
CA THR A 124 10.44 -6.59 8.59
C THR A 124 9.95 -6.53 10.04
N LYS A 125 10.70 -5.91 10.96
CA LYS A 125 10.30 -5.76 12.37
C LYS A 125 8.98 -4.99 12.58
N LEU A 126 8.60 -4.15 11.63
CA LEU A 126 7.43 -3.29 11.74
C LEU A 126 6.20 -3.89 11.04
N ALA A 127 6.39 -4.89 10.19
CA ALA A 127 5.34 -5.45 9.34
C ALA A 127 5.08 -6.95 9.59
N ILE A 128 6.05 -7.69 10.16
CA ILE A 128 6.00 -9.14 10.40
C ILE A 128 6.13 -9.43 11.89
#